data_AF-A0A3R8U1S0-F1
#
_entry.id   AF-A0A3R8U1S0-F1
#
_cell.length_a   1.000
_cell.length_b   1.000
_cell.length_c   1.000
_cell.angle_alpha   90.00
_cell.angle_beta   90.00
_cell.angle_gamma   90.00
#
_symmetry.space_group_name_H-M   'P 1'
#
loop_
_entity.id
_entity.type
_entity.pdbx_description
1 polymer ?
#
loop_
_entity_poly.entity_id
_entity_poly.type
_entity_poly.pdbx_seq_one_letter_code
_entity_poly.pdbx_strand_id
1 'polypeptide(L)'
;MDKSRILTSNAPVAREVTFSDGTTETVHFKQVSAGQVRRWRAAEASSDEDERCFSMQRLVAASLCDADGKPVITEAESANLTPTGLTDLFPHVVAVAGIGADQKKSLPSADASTSAAS
;
A
#
# COMPACT_ATOMS: atom_id res chain seq x y z
N MET A 1 -16.19 2.94 22.67
CA MET A 1 -15.13 3.29 21.70
C MET A 1 -15.20 2.31 20.55
N ASP A 2 -15.20 2.81 19.32
CA ASP A 2 -15.16 1.95 18.13
C ASP A 2 -13.73 1.42 17.91
N LYS A 3 -13.57 0.09 18.01
CA LYS A 3 -12.26 -0.58 17.91
C LYS A 3 -11.67 -0.52 16.49
N SER A 4 -12.49 -0.35 15.46
CA SER A 4 -12.03 -0.23 14.07
C SER A 4 -11.14 1.00 13.85
N ARG A 5 -11.20 1.98 14.76
CA ARG A 5 -10.36 3.18 14.74
C ARG A 5 -8.91 2.94 15.19
N ILE A 6 -8.62 1.83 15.87
CA ILE A 6 -7.31 1.58 16.49
C ILE A 6 -6.73 0.19 16.21
N LEU A 7 -7.54 -0.76 15.74
CA LEU A 7 -7.10 -2.10 15.36
C LEU A 7 -7.02 -2.18 13.83
N THR A 8 -6.01 -2.88 13.32
CA THR A 8 -5.93 -3.23 11.90
C THR A 8 -7.15 -4.05 11.49
N SER A 9 -7.78 -3.67 10.39
CA SER A 9 -8.83 -4.47 9.77
C SER A 9 -8.23 -5.55 8.88
N ASN A 10 -8.78 -6.76 8.94
CA ASN A 10 -8.56 -7.79 7.92
C ASN A 10 -9.45 -7.60 6.70
N ALA A 11 -10.36 -6.62 6.70
CA ALA A 11 -11.20 -6.32 5.55
C ALA A 11 -10.31 -5.81 4.40
N PRO A 12 -10.37 -6.46 3.22
CA PRO A 12 -9.62 -6.02 2.06
C PRO A 12 -10.04 -4.63 1.57
N VAL A 13 -9.07 -3.87 1.12
CA VAL A 13 -9.21 -2.60 0.42
C VAL A 13 -8.83 -2.84 -1.03
N ALA A 14 -9.81 -2.79 -1.92
CA ALA A 14 -9.58 -2.87 -3.37
C ALA A 14 -8.95 -1.56 -3.88
N ARG A 15 -7.96 -1.68 -4.75
CA ARG A 15 -7.26 -0.57 -5.41
C ARG A 15 -7.05 -0.93 -6.87
N GLU A 16 -7.25 0.03 -7.76
CA GLU A 16 -6.75 -0.10 -9.13
C GLU A 16 -5.24 0.13 -9.10
N VAL A 17 -4.49 -0.84 -9.62
CA VAL A 17 -3.02 -0.78 -9.77
C VAL A 17 -2.72 -0.83 -11.26
N THR A 18 -2.04 0.21 -11.75
CA THR A 18 -1.46 0.19 -13.10
C THR A 18 -0.06 -0.38 -12.99
N PHE A 19 0.17 -1.49 -13.66
CA PHE A 19 1.46 -2.15 -13.72
C PHE A 19 2.37 -1.49 -14.76
N SER A 20 3.67 -1.73 -14.61
CA SER A 20 4.72 -1.20 -15.49
C SER A 20 4.56 -1.60 -16.96
N ASP A 21 3.79 -2.64 -17.28
CA ASP A 21 3.47 -3.05 -18.66
C ASP A 21 2.26 -2.29 -19.26
N GLY A 22 1.67 -1.37 -18.49
CA GLY A 22 0.51 -0.56 -18.87
C GLY A 22 -0.84 -1.23 -18.59
N THR A 23 -0.86 -2.47 -18.12
CA THR A 23 -2.10 -3.12 -17.69
C THR A 23 -2.60 -2.51 -16.38
N THR A 24 -3.90 -2.58 -16.15
CA THR A 24 -4.51 -2.13 -14.89
C THR A 24 -5.38 -3.24 -14.33
N GLU A 25 -5.17 -3.60 -13.08
CA GLU A 25 -5.94 -4.63 -12.39
C GLU A 25 -6.45 -4.13 -11.03
N THR A 26 -7.54 -4.74 -10.57
CA THR A 26 -8.02 -4.56 -9.20
C THR A 26 -7.23 -5.47 -8.26
N VAL A 27 -6.40 -4.88 -7.41
CA VAL A 27 -5.60 -5.59 -6.41
C VAL A 27 -6.12 -5.28 -5.01
N HIS A 28 -6.07 -6.28 -4.12
CA HIS A 28 -6.59 -6.18 -2.77
C HIS A 28 -5.46 -6.10 -1.74
N PHE A 29 -5.62 -5.19 -0.79
CA PHE A 29 -4.65 -4.94 0.28
C PHE A 29 -5.36 -4.89 1.63
N LYS A 30 -4.71 -5.36 2.69
CA LYS A 30 -5.17 -5.16 4.07
C LYS A 30 -4.24 -4.22 4.82
N GLN A 31 -4.78 -3.63 5.88
CA GLN A 31 -4.04 -2.72 6.74
C GLN A 31 -2.90 -3.46 7.46
N VAL A 32 -1.70 -2.90 7.43
CA VAL A 32 -0.55 -3.40 8.20
C VAL A 32 -0.56 -2.85 9.62
N SER A 33 -0.08 -3.64 10.56
CA SER A 33 0.03 -3.25 11.97
C SER A 33 1.16 -2.23 12.18
N ALA A 34 1.05 -1.44 13.26
CA ALA A 34 2.12 -0.52 13.66
C ALA A 34 3.46 -1.25 13.88
N GLY A 35 3.43 -2.51 14.34
CA GLY A 35 4.64 -3.33 14.50
C GLY A 35 5.32 -3.64 13.16
N GLN A 36 4.54 -4.00 12.14
CA GLN A 36 5.06 -4.26 10.79
C GLN A 36 5.65 -2.98 10.16
N VAL A 37 4.97 -1.84 10.33
CA VAL A 37 5.47 -0.55 9.84
C VAL A 37 6.78 -0.17 10.53
N ARG A 38 6.87 -0.31 11.86
CA ARG A 38 8.10 -0.05 12.62
C ARG A 38 9.24 -0.99 12.22
N ARG A 39 8.94 -2.27 11.98
CA ARG A 39 9.91 -3.25 11.49
C ARG A 39 10.47 -2.85 10.13
N TRP A 40 9.61 -2.44 9.19
CA TRP A 40 10.05 -1.91 7.90
C TRP A 40 10.97 -0.69 8.07
N ARG A 41 10.53 0.33 8.83
CA ARG A 41 11.34 1.55 9.07
C ARG A 41 12.69 1.28 9.74
N ALA A 42 12.73 0.36 10.70
CA ALA A 42 13.98 -0.02 11.34
C ALA A 42 14.91 -0.75 10.36
N ALA A 43 14.35 -1.65 9.55
CA ALA A 43 15.09 -2.39 8.55
C ALA A 43 15.68 -1.47 7.46
N GLU A 44 14.98 -0.40 7.05
CA GLU A 44 15.51 0.62 6.12
C GLU A 44 16.81 1.28 6.65
N ALA A 45 16.95 1.40 7.97
CA ALA A 45 18.11 2.00 8.63
C ALA A 45 19.15 0.96 9.10
N SER A 46 18.93 -0.34 8.83
CA SER A 46 19.80 -1.42 9.31
C SER A 46 21.15 -1.43 8.61
N SER A 47 22.19 -1.88 9.32
CA SER A 47 23.48 -2.21 8.69
C SER A 47 23.49 -3.60 8.06
N ASP A 48 22.51 -4.43 8.38
CA ASP A 48 22.32 -5.74 7.76
C ASP A 48 21.72 -5.55 6.34
N GLU A 49 22.43 -6.06 5.35
CA GLU A 49 22.05 -5.92 3.95
C GLU A 49 20.75 -6.63 3.63
N ASP A 50 20.53 -7.83 4.16
CA ASP A 50 19.32 -8.61 3.94
C ASP A 50 18.11 -7.99 4.64
N GLU A 51 18.32 -7.36 5.80
CA GLU A 51 17.26 -6.59 6.45
C GLU A 51 16.82 -5.42 5.56
N ARG A 52 17.76 -4.63 5.04
CA ARG A 52 17.45 -3.50 4.15
C ARG A 52 16.80 -3.95 2.85
N CYS A 53 17.45 -4.86 2.13
CA CYS A 53 17.09 -5.25 0.76
C CYS A 53 15.71 -5.89 0.65
N PHE A 54 15.26 -6.60 1.69
CA PHE A 54 13.96 -7.29 1.69
C PHE A 54 12.88 -6.60 2.53
N SER A 55 13.17 -5.45 3.14
CA SER A 55 12.24 -4.77 4.05
C SER A 55 10.92 -4.37 3.39
N MET A 56 10.97 -3.89 2.14
CA MET A 56 9.79 -3.46 1.38
C MET A 56 8.93 -4.66 0.95
N GLN A 57 9.58 -5.72 0.47
CA GLN A 57 8.95 -6.97 0.01
C GLN A 57 8.16 -7.63 1.14
N ARG A 58 8.76 -7.68 2.35
CA ARG A 58 8.08 -8.17 3.56
C ARG A 58 6.81 -7.37 3.87
N LEU A 59 6.85 -6.04 3.69
CA LEU A 59 5.68 -5.19 3.92
C LEU A 59 4.60 -5.40 2.83
N VAL A 60 5.00 -5.63 1.58
CA VAL A 60 4.07 -6.01 0.50
C VAL A 60 3.37 -7.33 0.84
N ALA A 61 4.10 -8.38 1.21
CA ALA A 61 3.48 -9.66 1.58
C ALA A 61 2.56 -9.56 2.81
N ALA A 62 2.88 -8.70 3.76
CA ALA A 62 2.02 -8.43 4.91
C ALA A 62 0.67 -7.80 4.54
N SER A 63 0.64 -7.02 3.46
CA SER A 63 -0.54 -6.26 3.03
C SER A 63 -1.30 -6.91 1.87
N LEU A 64 -0.61 -7.52 0.91
CA LEU A 64 -1.21 -8.11 -0.28
C LEU A 64 -2.09 -9.31 0.09
N CYS A 65 -3.35 -9.25 -0.29
CA CYS A 65 -4.35 -10.26 0.03
C CYS A 65 -5.33 -10.49 -1.12
N ASP A 66 -6.11 -11.56 -1.06
CA ASP A 66 -7.23 -11.80 -1.96
C ASP A 66 -8.48 -11.02 -1.52
N ALA A 67 -9.59 -11.19 -2.24
CA ALA A 67 -10.87 -10.55 -1.93
C ALA A 67 -11.48 -11.00 -0.58
N ASP A 68 -10.99 -12.09 0.02
CA ASP A 68 -11.39 -12.57 1.34
C ASP A 68 -10.43 -12.10 2.45
N GLY A 69 -9.33 -11.43 2.11
CA GLY A 69 -8.30 -10.97 3.06
C GLY A 69 -7.25 -12.02 3.41
N LYS A 70 -7.20 -13.13 2.70
CA LYS A 70 -6.15 -14.15 2.86
C LYS A 70 -4.88 -13.68 2.13
N PRO A 71 -3.68 -13.93 2.70
CA PRO A 71 -2.42 -13.58 2.03
C PRO A 71 -2.31 -14.23 0.65
N VAL A 72 -1.89 -13.46 -0.36
CA VAL A 72 -1.64 -13.98 -1.72
C VAL A 72 -0.25 -14.59 -1.84
N ILE A 73 0.71 -14.03 -1.11
CA ILE A 73 2.10 -14.50 -1.03
C ILE A 73 2.55 -14.55 0.43
N THR A 74 3.47 -15.46 0.71
CA THR A 74 4.18 -15.55 1.97
C THR A 74 5.35 -14.57 2.03
N GLU A 75 5.89 -14.35 3.23
CA GLU A 75 7.11 -13.55 3.40
C GLU A 75 8.30 -14.13 2.61
N ALA A 76 8.43 -15.46 2.56
CA ALA A 76 9.49 -16.13 1.80
C ALA A 76 9.32 -15.93 0.28
N GLU A 77 8.10 -16.04 -0.24
CA GLU A 77 7.82 -15.79 -1.66
C GLU A 77 8.08 -14.33 -2.05
N SER A 78 7.90 -13.39 -1.12
CA SER A 78 8.11 -11.95 -1.36
C SER A 78 9.53 -11.60 -1.79
N ALA A 79 10.54 -12.41 -1.42
CA ALA A 79 11.91 -12.23 -1.85
C ALA A 79 12.08 -12.36 -3.38
N ASN A 80 11.12 -12.99 -4.06
CA ASN A 80 11.11 -13.18 -5.52
C ASN A 80 10.27 -12.13 -6.26
N LEU A 81 9.77 -11.09 -5.57
CA LEU A 81 9.09 -9.98 -6.25
C LEU A 81 10.02 -9.36 -7.29
N THR A 82 9.51 -9.19 -8.50
CA THR A 82 10.25 -8.49 -9.54
C THR A 82 10.44 -7.02 -9.15
N PRO A 83 11.50 -6.34 -9.65
CA PRO A 83 11.68 -4.91 -9.38
C PRO A 83 10.47 -4.05 -9.76
N THR A 84 9.84 -4.37 -10.89
CA THR A 84 8.61 -3.68 -11.35
C THR A 84 7.43 -4.00 -10.44
N GLY A 85 7.19 -5.26 -10.09
CA GLY A 85 6.09 -5.64 -9.20
C GLY A 85 6.22 -4.99 -7.82
N LEU A 86 7.43 -4.88 -7.27
CA LEU A 86 7.65 -4.15 -6.02
C LEU A 86 7.34 -2.66 -6.17
N THR A 87 7.82 -2.03 -7.26
CA THR A 87 7.61 -0.60 -7.53
C THR A 87 6.13 -0.27 -7.75
N ASP A 88 5.40 -1.14 -8.43
CA ASP A 88 3.98 -0.97 -8.75
C ASP A 88 3.10 -1.17 -7.50
N LEU A 89 3.41 -2.16 -6.64
CA LEU A 89 2.57 -2.50 -5.50
C LEU A 89 2.84 -1.64 -4.26
N PHE A 90 4.10 -1.33 -3.97
CA PHE A 90 4.50 -0.71 -2.71
C PHE A 90 3.81 0.64 -2.39
N PRO A 91 3.61 1.57 -3.36
CA PRO A 91 2.89 2.81 -3.11
C PRO A 91 1.45 2.58 -2.61
N HIS A 92 0.79 1.52 -3.06
CA HIS A 92 -0.58 1.17 -2.64
C HIS A 92 -0.59 0.64 -1.20
N VAL A 93 0.44 -0.14 -0.82
CA VAL A 93 0.62 -0.62 0.56
C VAL A 93 0.81 0.55 1.53
N VAL A 94 1.67 1.51 1.18
CA VAL A 94 1.94 2.71 1.99
C VAL A 94 0.67 3.56 2.15
N ALA A 95 -0.12 3.72 1.08
CA ALA A 95 -1.40 4.43 1.11
C ALA A 95 -2.43 3.74 2.02
N VAL A 96 -2.56 2.41 1.92
CA VAL A 96 -3.48 1.60 2.77
C VAL A 96 -3.03 1.60 4.24
N ALA A 97 -1.72 1.68 4.49
CA ALA A 97 -1.18 1.85 5.83
C ALA A 97 -1.42 3.24 6.43
N GLY A 98 -1.90 4.21 5.64
CA GLY A 98 -2.10 5.60 6.07
C GLY A 98 -0.79 6.37 6.27
N ILE A 99 0.30 5.91 5.66
CA ILE A 99 1.63 6.51 5.80
C ILE A 99 1.84 7.48 4.64
N GLY A 100 2.11 8.76 4.92
CA GLY A 100 2.33 9.77 3.88
C GLY A 100 1.07 10.45 3.33
N ALA A 101 -0.08 10.33 4.02
CA ALA A 101 -1.33 10.99 3.65
C ALA A 101 -1.50 12.43 4.19
N ASP A 102 -0.43 13.07 4.68
CA ASP A 102 -0.36 14.52 4.77
C ASP A 102 0.15 15.03 3.41
N GLN A 103 -0.73 15.63 2.59
CA GLN A 103 -0.47 16.55 1.43
C GLN A 103 -1.48 16.47 0.25
N LYS A 104 -2.59 15.71 0.33
CA LYS A 104 -3.63 15.73 -0.74
C LYS A 104 -5.08 15.89 -0.25
N LYS A 105 -5.28 16.47 0.93
CA LYS A 105 -6.61 16.90 1.39
C LYS A 105 -6.67 18.42 1.53
N SER A 106 -6.46 19.14 0.42
CA SER A 106 -6.83 20.55 0.24
C SER A 106 -6.64 20.96 -1.22
N LEU A 107 -7.54 20.51 -2.10
CA LEU A 107 -7.88 21.28 -3.28
C LEU A 107 -9.40 21.23 -3.40
N PRO A 108 -10.13 22.32 -3.11
CA PRO A 108 -11.52 22.40 -3.51
C PRO A 108 -11.58 22.25 -5.04
N SER A 109 -12.41 21.32 -5.52
CA SER A 109 -12.77 21.26 -6.94
C SER A 109 -13.23 22.65 -7.35
N ALA A 110 -12.52 23.25 -8.31
CA ALA A 110 -12.99 24.46 -8.96
C ALA A 110 -14.34 24.13 -9.59
N ASP A 111 -15.36 24.82 -9.09
CA ASP A 111 -16.72 24.81 -9.60
C ASP A 111 -16.73 24.93 -11.12
N ALA A 112 -17.65 24.17 -11.71
CA ALA A 112 -18.02 24.26 -13.10
C ALA A 112 -18.53 25.67 -13.42
N SER A 113 -17.70 26.49 -14.07
CA SER A 113 -18.21 27.63 -14.83
C SER A 113 -18.85 27.13 -16.12
N THR A 114 -20.11 26.80 -15.99
CA THR A 114 -21.07 26.70 -17.09
C THR A 114 -21.35 28.11 -17.62
N SER A 115 -21.11 28.27 -18.93
CA SER A 115 -21.84 29.08 -19.93
C SER A 115 -22.59 30.36 -19.51
N ALA A 116 -22.27 31.50 -20.16
CA ALA A 116 -23.20 32.42 -20.84
C ALA A 116 -22.43 33.70 -21.24
N ALA A 117 -22.25 33.96 -22.54
CA ALA A 117 -23.07 34.86 -23.35
C ALA A 117 -22.78 36.36 -23.13
N SER A 118 -22.07 36.98 -24.10
CA SER A 118 -22.61 37.92 -25.09
C SER A 118 -21.49 38.63 -25.84
#